data_AF-A0A1I7YZ74-F1
#
_entry.id   AF-A0A1I7YZ74-F1
#
_cell.length_a   1.000
_cell.length_b   1.000
_cell.length_c   1.000
_cell.angle_alpha   90.00
_cell.angle_beta   90.00
_cell.angle_gamma   90.00
#
_symmetry.space_group_name_H-M   'P 1'
#
loop_
_entity.id
_entity.type
_entity.pdbx_description
1 polymer ?
#
loop_
_entity_poly.entity_id
_entity_poly.type
_entity_poly.pdbx_seq_one_letter_code
_entity_poly.pdbx_strand_id
1 'polypeptide(L)'
;MRVKNEFYTKKRLDSLISDWKKGNGETLVNGLTKMQIEMRQHWNRDWPATPQHSHPLGNTRCLIVQKYTYNGRSLERISILPIDPENVEDWNLELLFGSLQV
;
A
#
# COMPACT_ATOMS: atom_id res chain seq x y z
N MET A 1 -13.87 -12.17 5.20
CA MET A 1 -12.98 -11.02 5.46
C MET A 1 -13.81 -9.74 5.38
N ARG A 2 -13.85 -8.91 6.44
CA ARG A 2 -14.55 -7.62 6.43
C ARG A 2 -13.67 -6.59 5.73
N VAL A 3 -14.17 -5.94 4.70
CA VAL A 3 -13.50 -4.81 4.04
C VAL A 3 -14.13 -3.54 4.59
N LYS A 4 -13.34 -2.72 5.28
CA LYS A 4 -13.79 -1.40 5.75
C LYS A 4 -13.66 -0.40 4.61
N ASN A 5 -14.66 0.45 4.42
CA ASN A 5 -14.61 1.57 3.49
C ASN A 5 -14.29 2.85 4.27
N GLU A 6 -13.25 3.59 3.85
CA GLU A 6 -12.90 4.88 4.43
C GLU A 6 -12.64 5.93 3.35
N PHE A 7 -12.88 7.20 3.67
CA PHE A 7 -12.43 8.30 2.83
C PHE A 7 -11.02 8.72 3.23
N TYR A 8 -10.11 8.77 2.25
CA TYR A 8 -8.72 9.16 2.47
C TYR A 8 -8.40 10.44 1.69
N THR A 9 -7.66 11.33 2.36
CA THR A 9 -6.93 12.39 1.68
C THR A 9 -5.56 11.86 1.29
N LYS A 10 -4.94 12.45 0.26
CA LYS A 10 -3.55 12.13 -0.12
C LYS A 10 -2.60 12.18 1.09
N LYS A 11 -2.67 13.26 1.87
CA LYS A 11 -1.87 13.43 3.10
C LYS A 11 -2.05 12.27 4.08
N ARG A 12 -3.27 11.78 4.25
CA ARG A 12 -3.55 10.65 5.15
C ARG A 12 -2.97 9.34 4.63
N LEU A 13 -3.02 9.09 3.31
CA LEU A 13 -2.34 7.92 2.74
C LEU A 13 -0.82 8.04 2.90
N ASP A 14 -0.25 9.20 2.55
CA ASP A 14 1.20 9.43 2.64
C ASP A 14 1.71 9.20 4.08
N SER A 15 0.95 9.67 5.08
CA SER A 15 1.24 9.37 6.49
C SER A 15 1.19 7.87 6.79
N LEU A 16 0.15 7.17 6.34
CA LEU A 16 0.03 5.72 6.53
C LEU A 16 1.20 4.95 5.91
N ILE A 17 1.62 5.31 4.69
CA ILE A 17 2.79 4.71 4.03
C ILE A 17 4.08 5.04 4.78
N SER A 18 4.22 6.29 5.25
CA SER A 18 5.40 6.70 6.02
C SER A 18 5.53 5.92 7.31
N ASP A 19 4.44 5.74 8.05
CA ASP A 19 4.42 4.98 9.29
C ASP A 19 4.70 3.49 9.04
N TRP A 20 4.15 2.94 7.95
CA TRP A 20 4.46 1.58 7.50
C TRP A 20 5.95 1.38 7.23
N LYS A 21 6.58 2.29 6.48
CA LYS A 21 8.02 2.22 6.17
C LYS A 21 8.92 2.37 7.41
N LYS A 22 8.42 2.98 8.49
CA LYS A 22 9.12 3.11 9.77
C LYS A 22 8.99 1.89 10.68
N GLY A 23 8.19 0.90 10.30
CA GLY A 23 7.96 -0.30 11.11
C GLY A 23 6.80 -0.19 12.10
N ASN A 24 6.03 0.90 12.08
CA ASN A 24 4.88 1.10 12.97
C ASN A 24 3.60 0.47 12.42
N GLY A 25 3.69 -0.28 11.32
CA GLY A 25 2.58 -0.54 10.42
C GLY A 25 1.99 -1.95 10.46
N GLU A 26 2.29 -2.81 11.44
CA GLU A 26 1.94 -4.24 11.39
C GLU A 26 0.45 -4.54 11.13
N THR A 27 -0.44 -3.57 11.40
CA THR A 27 -1.85 -3.61 11.00
C THR A 27 -2.33 -2.27 10.43
N LEU A 28 -3.36 -2.29 9.57
CA LEU A 28 -4.08 -1.09 9.18
C LEU A 28 -4.91 -0.57 10.36
N VAL A 29 -5.56 0.58 10.18
CA VAL A 29 -6.49 1.17 11.15
C VAL A 29 -7.45 0.11 11.68
N ASN A 30 -7.53 0.01 13.02
CA ASN A 30 -8.35 -0.95 13.76
C ASN A 30 -7.93 -2.43 13.61
N GLY A 31 -6.63 -2.73 13.43
CA GLY A 31 -6.14 -4.12 13.41
C GLY A 31 -6.46 -4.87 12.11
N LEU A 32 -6.86 -4.15 11.05
CA LEU A 32 -7.28 -4.75 9.79
C LEU A 32 -6.07 -5.07 8.91
N THR A 33 -6.16 -6.13 8.09
CA THR A 33 -5.15 -6.43 7.05
C THR A 33 -5.59 -5.97 5.66
N LYS A 34 -6.85 -5.57 5.48
CA LYS A 34 -7.40 -5.05 4.22
C LYS A 34 -8.37 -3.91 4.46
N MET A 35 -8.27 -2.87 3.63
CA MET A 35 -9.16 -1.71 3.65
C MET A 35 -9.42 -1.24 2.21
N GLN A 36 -10.64 -0.75 1.97
CA GLN A 36 -10.98 0.01 0.78
C GLN A 36 -11.00 1.49 1.13
N ILE A 37 -10.34 2.29 0.31
CA ILE A 37 -10.31 3.73 0.48
C ILE A 37 -10.83 4.42 -0.77
N GLU A 38 -11.69 5.41 -0.57
CA GLU A 38 -12.10 6.34 -1.62
C GLU A 38 -11.24 7.60 -1.50
N MET A 39 -10.70 8.07 -2.63
CA MET A 39 -9.96 9.32 -2.69
C MET A 39 -10.54 10.28 -3.72
N ARG A 40 -10.51 11.57 -3.39
CA ARG A 40 -10.74 12.65 -4.36
C ARG A 40 -9.43 12.97 -5.08
N GLN A 41 -9.50 13.00 -6.41
CA GLN A 41 -8.44 13.25 -7.39
C GLN A 41 -7.54 12.07 -7.75
N HIS A 42 -7.18 12.02 -9.04
CA HIS A 42 -6.16 11.13 -9.60
C HIS A 42 -4.89 11.21 -8.76
N TRP A 43 -4.49 10.09 -8.16
CA TRP A 43 -3.08 9.92 -7.78
C TRP A 43 -2.22 10.27 -8.99
N ASN A 44 -1.17 11.07 -8.75
CA ASN A 44 -0.30 11.63 -9.78
C ASN A 44 0.09 10.58 -10.85
N ARG A 45 0.26 11.03 -12.10
CA ARG A 45 0.83 10.22 -13.20
C ARG A 45 2.19 9.60 -12.86
N ASP A 46 2.90 10.14 -11.87
CA ASP A 46 4.23 9.70 -11.44
C ASP A 46 4.20 8.60 -10.37
N TRP A 47 3.03 8.17 -9.93
CA TRP A 47 2.90 7.09 -8.97
C TRP A 47 2.91 5.74 -9.70
N PRO A 48 3.67 4.73 -9.23
CA PRO A 48 3.71 3.43 -9.89
C PRO A 48 2.31 2.84 -10.00
N ALA A 49 2.02 2.15 -11.10
CA ALA A 49 0.70 1.59 -11.41
C ALA A 49 0.14 0.71 -10.27
N THR A 50 1.03 0.07 -9.50
CA THR A 50 0.72 -0.70 -8.31
C THR A 50 1.77 -0.40 -7.22
N PRO A 51 1.51 0.53 -6.31
CA PRO A 51 2.45 0.90 -5.24
C PRO A 51 2.56 -0.21 -4.22
N GLN A 52 3.81 -0.58 -3.91
CA GLN A 52 4.14 -1.62 -2.95
C GLN A 52 5.26 -1.16 -2.04
N HIS A 53 5.13 -1.45 -0.75
CA HIS A 53 6.11 -1.06 0.26
C HIS A 53 6.36 -2.21 1.23
N SER A 54 7.60 -2.67 1.37
CA SER A 54 7.97 -3.68 2.38
C SER A 54 7.94 -3.10 3.78
N HIS A 55 7.64 -3.95 4.76
CA HIS A 55 7.79 -3.63 6.18
C HIS A 55 9.24 -3.88 6.61
N PRO A 56 9.88 -3.01 7.40
CA PRO A 56 11.27 -3.23 7.82
C PRO A 56 11.43 -4.37 8.83
N LEU A 57 10.38 -4.74 9.57
CA LEU A 57 10.47 -5.72 10.67
C LEU A 57 9.99 -7.13 10.31
N GLY A 58 9.53 -7.37 9.08
CA GLY A 58 9.02 -8.69 8.72
C GLY A 58 8.76 -8.86 7.23
N ASN A 59 8.55 -10.10 6.82
CA ASN A 59 8.33 -10.48 5.41
C ASN A 59 6.90 -10.15 4.94
N THR A 60 6.50 -8.88 5.06
CA THR A 60 5.17 -8.39 4.68
C THR A 60 5.28 -7.10 3.88
N ARG A 61 4.31 -6.85 3.01
CA ARG A 61 4.18 -5.65 2.20
C ARG A 61 2.82 -5.00 2.37
N CYS A 62 2.81 -3.67 2.29
CA CYS A 62 1.63 -2.88 2.01
C CYS A 62 1.49 -2.77 0.49
N LEU A 63 0.40 -3.35 -0.02
CA LEU A 63 0.04 -3.36 -1.44
C LEU A 63 -1.17 -2.46 -1.65
N ILE A 64 -1.05 -1.51 -2.56
CA ILE A 64 -2.12 -0.58 -2.93
C ILE A 64 -2.55 -0.90 -4.36
N VAL A 65 -3.84 -1.16 -4.56
CA VAL A 65 -4.39 -1.52 -5.88
C VAL A 65 -5.58 -0.64 -6.20
N GLN A 66 -5.51 0.10 -7.30
CA GLN A 66 -6.65 0.82 -7.84
C GLN A 66 -7.70 -0.18 -8.37
N LYS A 67 -8.93 -0.07 -7.88
CA LYS A 67 -10.05 -0.93 -8.29
C LYS A 67 -10.90 -0.30 -9.38
N TYR A 68 -11.23 0.98 -9.25
CA TYR A 68 -11.92 1.73 -10.28
C TYR A 68 -11.69 3.22 -10.11
N THR A 69 -11.87 3.95 -11.21
CA THR A 69 -11.87 5.42 -11.22
C THR A 69 -13.20 5.89 -11.78
N TYR A 70 -13.88 6.78 -11.07
CA TYR A 70 -15.16 7.34 -11.50
C TYR A 70 -15.28 8.80 -11.07
N ASN A 71 -15.63 9.68 -12.01
CA ASN A 71 -15.84 11.12 -11.78
C ASN A 71 -14.70 11.81 -10.97
N GLY A 72 -13.44 11.53 -11.33
CA GLY A 72 -12.28 12.12 -10.67
C GLY A 72 -12.05 11.60 -9.24
N ARG A 73 -12.68 10.50 -8.85
CA ARG A 73 -12.41 9.76 -7.63
C ARG A 73 -11.85 8.39 -7.96
N SER A 74 -10.94 7.89 -7.16
CA SER A 74 -10.45 6.52 -7.23
C SER A 74 -10.93 5.73 -6.01
N LEU A 75 -11.34 4.49 -6.22
CA LEU A 75 -11.41 3.50 -5.16
C LEU A 75 -10.17 2.64 -5.21
N GLU A 76 -9.46 2.60 -4.09
CA GLU A 76 -8.28 1.76 -3.92
C GLU A 76 -8.48 0.75 -2.83
N ARG A 77 -7.70 -0.32 -2.93
CA ARG A 77 -7.60 -1.34 -1.90
C ARG A 77 -6.19 -1.36 -1.35
N ILE A 78 -6.06 -1.08 -0.07
CA ILE A 78 -4.82 -1.30 0.69
C ILE A 78 -4.91 -2.70 1.29
N SER A 79 -3.85 -3.50 1.11
CA SER A 79 -3.72 -4.83 1.69
C SER A 79 -2.36 -4.99 2.34
N ILE A 80 -2.33 -5.51 3.56
CA ILE A 80 -1.13 -6.05 4.19
C ILE A 80 -1.10 -7.54 3.88
N LEU A 81 -0.05 -7.98 3.20
CA LEU A 81 0.13 -9.37 2.76
C LEU A 81 1.58 -9.79 2.99
N PRO A 82 1.87 -11.09 3.17
CA PRO A 82 3.23 -11.58 3.11
C PRO A 82 3.84 -11.26 1.75
N ILE A 83 5.16 -11.06 1.71
CA ILE A 83 5.89 -10.99 0.45
C ILE A 83 6.11 -12.43 0.00
N ASP A 84 5.55 -12.73 -1.17
CA ASP A 84 5.74 -13.99 -1.86
C ASP A 84 6.66 -13.73 -3.05
N PRO A 85 7.91 -14.24 -3.04
CA PRO A 85 8.91 -13.99 -4.08
C PRO A 85 8.43 -14.35 -5.50
N GLU A 86 7.56 -15.36 -5.64
CA GLU A 86 7.03 -15.79 -6.94
C GLU A 86 5.98 -14.82 -7.49
N ASN A 87 5.39 -13.99 -6.62
CA ASN A 87 4.32 -13.04 -6.92
C ASN A 87 4.77 -11.57 -6.79
N VAL A 88 6.08 -11.31 -6.81
CA VAL A 88 6.64 -9.96 -6.95
C VAL A 88 6.89 -9.71 -8.43
N GLU A 89 6.07 -8.84 -9.04
CA GLU A 89 6.26 -8.38 -10.41
C GLU A 89 7.65 -7.73 -10.58
N ASP A 90 8.27 -7.99 -11.73
CA ASP A 90 9.53 -7.40 -12.19
C ASP A 90 10.74 -7.51 -11.24
N TRP A 91 10.77 -8.51 -10.36
CA TRP A 91 11.88 -8.69 -9.40
C TRP A 91 12.21 -7.40 -8.66
N ASN A 92 11.21 -6.73 -8.09
CA ASN A 92 11.45 -5.54 -7.27
C ASN A 92 12.38 -5.88 -6.09
N LEU A 93 13.69 -5.74 -6.30
CA LEU A 93 14.74 -6.23 -5.41
C LEU A 93 14.73 -5.45 -4.09
N GLU A 94 14.38 -4.16 -4.13
CA GLU A 94 14.18 -3.37 -2.91
C GLU A 94 13.04 -3.93 -2.05
N LEU A 95 12.00 -4.48 -2.69
CA LEU A 95 10.91 -5.13 -1.97
C LEU A 95 11.37 -6.44 -1.32
N LEU A 96 12.14 -7.24 -2.05
CA LEU A 96 12.61 -8.57 -1.62
C LEU A 96 13.74 -8.53 -0.59
N PHE A 97 14.68 -7.61 -0.77
CA PHE A 97 15.96 -7.59 -0.06
C PHE A 97 16.19 -6.30 0.75
N GLY A 98 15.27 -5.33 0.67
CA GLY A 98 15.45 -4.01 1.26
C GLY A 98 16.41 -3.14 0.44
N SER A 99 16.73 -1.96 0.95
CA SER A 99 17.70 -1.07 0.31
C SER A 99 19.09 -1.73 0.34
N LEU A 100 19.68 -1.95 -0.84
CA LEU A 100 21.05 -2.42 -0.97
C LEU A 100 22.00 -1.39 -0.33
N GLN A 101 22.67 -1.78 0.74
CA GLN A 101 23.78 -0.99 1.28
C GLN A 101 25.00 -1.24 0.40
N VAL A 102 25.46 -0.19 -0.31
CA VAL A 102 26.71 -0.17 -1.07
C VAL A 102 27.77 0.56 -0.25
#